data_AF-A0A428VW46-F1
#
_entry.id   AF-A0A428VW46-F1
#
_cell.length_a   1.000
_cell.length_b   1.000
_cell.length_c   1.000
_cell.angle_alpha   90.00
_cell.angle_beta   90.00
_cell.angle_gamma   90.00
#
_symmetry.space_group_name_H-M   'P 1'
#
loop_
_entity.id
_entity.type
_entity.pdbx_description
1 polymer ?
#
loop_
_entity_poly.entity_id
_entity_poly.type
_entity_poly.pdbx_seq_one_letter_code
_entity_poly.pdbx_strand_id
1 'polypeptide(L)' 'WQVETEPDNTSEVEVRFVAETPQRTRVELEHRHLDRHGPGWESVRDGVAHDEGWPLYLNRYAALFTTAA' A
#
# COMPACT_ATOMS: atom_id res chain seq x y z
N TRP A 1 -16.03 4.79 -13.99
CA TRP A 1 -15.58 4.12 -12.76
C TRP A 1 -16.80 3.57 -12.06
N GLN A 2 -16.79 2.29 -11.71
CA GLN A 2 -17.84 1.58 -10.97
C GLN A 2 -17.16 0.69 -9.94
N VAL A 3 -17.82 0.42 -8.81
CA VAL A 3 -17.27 -0.46 -7.78
C VAL A 3 -17.28 -1.90 -8.30
N GLU A 4 -16.15 -2.59 -8.19
CA GLU A 4 -16.07 -4.04 -8.44
C GLU A 4 -16.71 -4.78 -7.26
N THR A 5 -17.65 -5.67 -7.56
CA THR A 5 -18.45 -6.39 -6.56
C THR A 5 -18.02 -7.84 -6.38
N GLU A 6 -17.28 -8.40 -7.34
CA GLU A 6 -16.68 -9.73 -7.26
C GLU A 6 -15.28 -9.62 -6.62
N PRO A 7 -15.08 -10.07 -5.37
CA PRO A 7 -13.78 -9.96 -4.70
C PRO A 7 -12.63 -10.64 -5.46
N ASP A 8 -12.93 -11.69 -6.23
CA ASP A 8 -11.94 -12.38 -7.06
C ASP A 8 -11.42 -11.55 -8.24
N ASN A 9 -12.04 -10.40 -8.52
CA ASN A 9 -11.55 -9.37 -9.47
C ASN A 9 -10.84 -8.21 -8.77
N THR A 10 -10.53 -8.33 -7.48
CA THR A 10 -9.90 -7.29 -6.67
C THR A 10 -8.54 -7.71 -6.13
N SER A 11 -7.67 -6.73 -5.91
CA SER A 11 -6.41 -6.91 -5.20
C SER A 11 -6.57 -6.67 -3.70
N GLU A 12 -5.68 -7.22 -2.89
CA GLU A 12 -5.65 -7.02 -1.44
C GLU A 12 -4.47 -6.14 -1.03
N VAL A 13 -4.69 -5.29 -0.02
CA VAL A 13 -3.64 -4.53 0.64
C VAL A 13 -3.60 -4.99 2.09
N GLU A 14 -2.50 -5.64 2.48
CA GLU A 14 -2.24 -6.02 3.86
C GLU A 14 -1.29 -5.00 4.49
N VAL A 15 -1.65 -4.48 5.67
CA VAL A 15 -0.81 -3.57 6.45
C VAL A 15 -0.58 -4.18 7.82
N ARG A 16 0.69 -4.43 8.15
CA ARG A 16 1.11 -5.00 9.43
C ARG A 16 1.86 -3.95 10.24
N PHE A 17 1.49 -3.83 11.52
CA PHE A 17 2.18 -2.98 12.48
C PHE A 17 2.99 -3.86 13.42
N VAL A 18 4.31 -3.79 13.31
CA VAL A 18 5.25 -4.58 14.12
C VAL A 18 5.92 -3.65 15.13
N ALA A 19 5.71 -3.88 16.41
CA ALA A 19 6.42 -3.15 17.46
C ALA A 19 7.92 -3.50 17.40
N GLU A 20 8.78 -2.51 17.21
CA GLU A 20 10.23 -2.67 17.29
C GLU A 20 10.77 -2.27 18.67
N THR A 21 10.20 -1.21 19.24
CA THR A 21 10.44 -0.74 20.61
C THR A 21 9.13 -0.15 21.16
N PRO A 22 9.03 0.19 22.45
CA PRO A 22 7.81 0.81 22.98
C PRO A 22 7.44 2.16 22.34
N GLN A 23 8.38 2.83 21.65
CA GLN A 23 8.18 4.11 20.96
C GLN A 23 8.36 4.03 19.44
N ARG A 24 8.54 2.84 18.87
CA ARG A 24 8.78 2.65 17.43
C ARG A 24 8.01 1.46 16.89
N THR A 25 7.24 1.71 15.84
CA THR A 25 6.51 0.70 15.09
C THR A 25 6.99 0.67 13.65
N ARG A 26 7.33 -0.51 13.14
CA ARG A 26 7.58 -0.75 11.73
C ARG A 26 6.27 -1.09 11.05
N VAL A 27 5.95 -0.36 10.00
CA VAL A 27 4.79 -0.63 9.14
C VAL A 27 5.28 -1.41 7.93
N GLU A 28 4.73 -2.61 7.73
CA GLU A 28 4.92 -3.40 6.52
C GLU A 28 3.64 -3.31 5.67
N LEU A 29 3.78 -3.05 4.38
CA LEU A 29 2.68 -3.04 3.43
C LEU A 29 2.95 -4.06 2.32
N GLU A 30 2.01 -4.96 2.10
CA GLU A 30 1.98 -5.87 0.95
C GLU A 30 0.74 -5.55 0.12
N HIS A 31 0.92 -5.42 -1.20
CA HIS A 31 -0.18 -5.31 -2.16
C HIS A 31 -0.12 -6.52 -3.08
N ARG A 32 -1.09 -7.44 -2.92
CA ARG A 32 -1.10 -8.74 -3.60
C ARG A 32 -2.34 -8.92 -4.49
N HIS A 33 -2.29 -9.96 -5.32
CA HIS A 33 -3.36 -10.31 -6.26
C HIS A 33 -3.69 -9.21 -7.28
N LEU A 34 -2.67 -8.47 -7.72
CA LEU A 34 -2.83 -7.41 -8.71
C LEU A 34 -3.27 -7.97 -10.07
N ASP A 35 -2.88 -9.19 -10.41
CA ASP A 35 -3.26 -9.91 -11.62
C ASP A 35 -4.79 -10.11 -11.77
N ARG A 36 -5.55 -10.07 -10.67
CA ARG A 36 -7.01 -10.16 -10.67
C ARG A 36 -7.71 -8.97 -11.34
N HIS A 37 -7.00 -7.85 -11.57
CA HIS A 37 -7.55 -6.69 -12.28
C HIS A 37 -7.73 -6.92 -13.80
N GLY A 38 -7.37 -8.10 -14.31
CA GLY A 38 -7.55 -8.47 -15.71
C GLY A 38 -6.51 -7.85 -16.65
N PRO A 39 -6.78 -7.81 -17.97
CA PRO A 39 -5.81 -7.31 -18.94
C PRO A 39 -5.35 -5.87 -18.63
N GLY A 40 -4.02 -5.67 -18.53
CA GLY A 40 -3.42 -4.38 -18.21
C GLY A 40 -3.21 -4.12 -16.71
N TRP A 41 -3.41 -5.13 -15.85
CA TRP A 41 -3.14 -5.05 -14.42
C TRP A 41 -1.72 -4.58 -14.08
N GLU A 42 -0.75 -4.80 -14.97
CA GLU A 42 0.63 -4.34 -14.80
C GLU A 42 0.71 -2.83 -14.63
N SER A 43 -0.20 -2.06 -15.24
CA SER A 43 -0.27 -0.62 -15.03
C SER A 43 -0.63 -0.26 -13.59
N VAL A 44 -1.40 -1.11 -12.89
CA VAL A 44 -1.69 -0.93 -11.46
C VAL A 44 -0.43 -1.23 -10.66
N ARG A 45 0.25 -2.35 -10.93
CA ARG A 45 1.53 -2.72 -10.29
C ARG A 45 2.55 -1.59 -10.42
N ASP A 46 2.75 -1.09 -11.64
CA ASP A 46 3.74 -0.07 -11.92
C ASP A 46 3.35 1.26 -11.26
N GLY A 47 2.06 1.60 -11.28
CA GLY A 47 1.54 2.80 -10.61
C GLY A 47 1.73 2.78 -9.09
N VAL A 48 1.41 1.66 -8.42
CA VAL A 48 1.57 1.56 -6.97
C VAL A 48 3.03 1.44 -6.53
N ALA A 49 3.90 0.90 -7.39
CA ALA A 49 5.34 0.81 -7.15
C ALA A 49 6.10 2.11 -7.49
N HIS A 50 5.50 3.02 -8.27
CA HIS A 50 6.10 4.31 -8.64
C HIS A 50 6.33 5.20 -7.42
N ASP A 51 7.21 6.20 -7.57
CA ASP A 51 7.53 7.17 -6.52
C ASP A 51 6.30 7.93 -6.00
N GLU A 52 5.27 8.08 -6.83
CA GLU A 52 3.98 8.72 -6.48
C GLU A 52 2.92 7.74 -5.95
N GLY A 53 3.24 6.44 -5.88
CA GLY A 53 2.39 5.36 -5.37
C GLY A 53 2.58 5.12 -3.87
N TRP A 54 2.66 3.85 -3.44
CA TRP A 54 2.87 3.48 -2.04
C TRP A 54 4.08 4.15 -1.38
N PRO A 55 5.25 4.28 -2.03
CA PRO A 55 6.40 4.98 -1.47
C PRO A 55 6.06 6.41 -0.98
N LEU A 56 5.35 7.21 -1.78
CA LEU A 56 4.95 8.57 -1.40
C LEU A 56 4.08 8.58 -0.15
N TYR A 57 3.05 7.73 -0.12
CA TYR A 57 2.07 7.74 0.97
C TYR A 57 2.66 7.16 2.26
N LEU A 58 3.53 6.15 2.19
CA LEU A 58 4.25 5.64 3.36
C LEU A 58 5.20 6.70 3.93
N ASN A 59 5.91 7.45 3.07
CA ASN A 59 6.75 8.57 3.50
C ASN A 59 5.92 9.69 4.16
N ARG A 60 4.77 10.06 3.57
CA ARG A 60 3.86 11.06 4.15
C ARG A 60 3.28 10.61 5.49
N TYR A 61 2.91 9.34 5.61
CA TYR A 61 2.41 8.77 6.86
C TYR A 61 3.50 8.82 7.94
N ALA A 62 4.72 8.36 7.63
CA ALA A 62 5.85 8.44 8.54
C ALA A 62 6.12 9.89 8.98
N ALA A 63 6.02 10.85 8.06
CA ALA A 63 6.25 12.27 8.33
C ALA A 63 5.33 12.86 9.41
N LEU A 64 4.11 12.33 9.57
CA LEU A 64 3.19 12.75 10.64
C LEU A 64 3.77 12.51 12.05
N PHE A 65 4.66 11.53 12.18
CA PHE A 65 5.27 11.12 13.45
C PHE A 65 6.72 11.59 13.60
N THR A 66 7.30 12.19 12.54
CA THR A 66 8.66 12.75 12.57
C THR A 66 8.69 14.27 12.74
N THR A 67 7.55 14.91 13.04
CA THR A 67 7.55 16.35 13.38
C THR A 67 8.37 16.57 14.64
N ALA A 68 9.28 17.54 14.57
CA ALA A 68 10.39 17.80 15.49
C ALA A 68 10.00 17.90 16.98
N ALA A 69 10.94 17.47 17.82
CA ALA A 69 11.05 17.92 19.22
C ALA A 69 11.29 19.44 19.29
#